data_AF-A0A377NHR1-F1
#
_entry.id   AF-A0A377NHR1-F1
#
_cell.length_a   1.000
_cell.length_b   1.000
_cell.length_c   1.000
_cell.angle_alpha   90.00
_cell.angle_beta   90.00
_cell.angle_gamma   90.00
#
_symmetry.space_group_name_H-M   'P 1'
#
loop_
_entity.id
_entity.type
_entity.pdbx_description
1 polymer ?
#
loop_
_entity_poly.entity_id
_entity_poly.type
_entity_poly.pdbx_seq_one_letter_code
_entity_poly.pdbx_strand_id
1 'polypeptide(L)'
;MTLRWLKDPLPWVILLLVALVFGMTSLGGLFHWMFPALDRPVYLQESFASLVRAHLLLVGISSLIAVVIGVAAGIGVTRHAGKEFRSLVETIVAMGQTFPPVAVLAVAVPVMGFSEKPAIIALVLYGLLPILQGTIAGLSRFRPRRGKSRRASA
;
A
#
# COMPACT_ATOMS: atom_id res chain seq x y z
N MET A 1 0.81 -22.01 39.91
CA MET A 1 1.56 -21.03 39.08
C MET A 1 0.64 -20.28 38.11
N THR A 2 -0.63 -20.03 38.46
CA THR A 2 -1.68 -19.60 37.50
C THR A 2 -2.49 -18.36 37.94
N LEU A 3 -2.31 -17.86 39.17
CA LEU A 3 -3.15 -16.78 39.73
C LEU A 3 -2.55 -15.35 39.56
N ARG A 4 -1.35 -15.22 38.99
CA ARG A 4 -0.72 -13.91 38.72
C ARG A 4 -1.38 -13.18 37.55
N TRP A 5 -1.79 -13.93 36.52
CA TRP A 5 -2.37 -13.41 35.28
C TRP A 5 -3.68 -12.64 35.47
N LEU A 6 -4.44 -12.92 36.53
CA LEU A 6 -5.69 -12.21 36.84
C LEU A 6 -5.47 -10.84 37.50
N LYS A 7 -4.30 -10.64 38.12
CA LYS A 7 -3.92 -9.37 38.78
C LYS A 7 -3.14 -8.44 37.86
N ASP A 8 -2.60 -8.97 36.76
CA ASP A 8 -1.89 -8.16 35.78
C ASP A 8 -2.91 -7.32 35.00
N PRO A 9 -2.73 -5.99 34.91
CA PRO A 9 -3.67 -5.12 34.19
C PRO A 9 -3.62 -5.33 32.67
N LEU A 10 -2.51 -5.87 32.15
CA LEU A 10 -2.23 -6.01 30.72
C LEU A 10 -3.26 -6.88 29.96
N PRO A 11 -3.60 -8.12 30.38
CA PRO A 11 -4.60 -8.93 29.68
C PRO A 11 -5.98 -8.28 29.67
N TRP A 12 -6.37 -7.60 30.75
CA TRP A 12 -7.63 -6.86 30.83
C TRP A 12 -7.67 -5.68 29.86
N VAL A 13 -6.57 -4.93 29.75
CA VAL A 13 -6.44 -3.83 28.78
C VAL A 13 -6.51 -4.35 27.35
N ILE A 14 -5.85 -5.47 27.04
CA ILE A 14 -5.90 -6.09 25.71
C ILE A 14 -7.33 -6.55 25.39
N LEU A 15 -8.01 -7.20 26.33
CA LEU A 15 -9.37 -7.68 26.16
C LEU A 15 -10.35 -6.52 25.95
N LEU A 16 -10.22 -5.44 26.75
CA LEU A 16 -10.97 -4.20 26.57
C LEU A 16 -10.73 -3.59 25.18
N LEU A 17 -9.47 -3.51 24.74
CA LEU A 17 -9.11 -2.98 23.43
C LEU A 17 -9.74 -3.80 22.30
N VAL A 18 -9.64 -5.13 22.36
CA VAL A 18 -10.26 -6.03 21.39
C VAL A 18 -11.78 -5.86 21.39
N ALA A 19 -12.41 -5.83 22.56
CA ALA A 19 -13.85 -5.60 22.68
C ALA A 19 -14.26 -4.25 22.09
N LEU A 20 -13.47 -3.19 22.28
CA LEU A 20 -13.73 -1.86 21.72
C LEU A 20 -13.55 -1.82 20.20
N VAL A 21 -12.49 -2.45 19.67
CA VAL A 21 -12.20 -2.50 18.23
C VAL A 21 -13.30 -3.22 17.46
N PHE A 22 -13.75 -4.38 17.96
CA PHE A 22 -14.80 -5.16 17.29
C PHE A 22 -16.21 -4.71 17.67
N GLY A 23 -16.41 -4.15 18.85
CA GLY A 23 -17.68 -3.62 19.36
C GLY A 23 -17.94 -2.16 19.01
N MET A 24 -17.06 -1.51 18.24
CA MET A 24 -17.15 -0.08 17.89
C MET A 24 -18.52 0.30 17.34
N THR A 25 -19.09 -0.53 16.46
CA THR A 25 -20.42 -0.31 15.85
C THR A 25 -21.55 -0.27 16.88
N SER A 26 -21.41 -0.96 18.01
CA SER A 26 -22.37 -0.95 19.11
C SER A 26 -22.29 0.31 19.97
N LEU A 27 -21.19 1.07 19.92
CA LEU A 27 -21.04 2.32 20.67
C LEU A 27 -21.85 3.49 20.08
N GLY A 28 -22.46 3.33 18.90
CA GLY A 28 -23.27 4.38 18.27
C GLY A 28 -24.39 4.92 19.19
N GLY A 29 -25.07 4.04 19.92
CA GLY A 29 -26.10 4.45 20.88
C GLY A 29 -25.55 5.24 22.07
N LEU A 30 -24.36 4.86 22.56
CA LEU A 30 -23.67 5.58 23.64
C LEU A 30 -23.20 6.96 23.16
N PHE A 31 -22.68 7.07 21.94
CA PHE A 31 -22.29 8.35 21.34
C PHE A 31 -23.50 9.29 21.17
N HIS A 32 -24.65 8.76 20.73
CA HIS A 32 -25.87 9.55 20.57
C HIS A 32 -26.40 10.07 21.92
N TRP A 33 -26.29 9.27 22.98
CA TRP A 33 -26.64 9.69 24.32
C TRP A 33 -25.69 10.78 24.86
N MET A 34 -24.38 10.65 24.61
CA MET A 34 -23.38 11.63 25.07
C MET A 34 -23.39 12.94 24.26
N PHE A 35 -23.74 12.89 22.96
CA PHE A 35 -23.71 14.04 22.06
C PHE A 35 -25.06 14.21 21.32
N PRO A 36 -26.14 14.51 22.04
CA PRO A 36 -27.49 14.59 21.47
C PRO A 36 -27.70 15.76 20.50
N ALA A 37 -26.80 16.76 20.49
CA ALA A 37 -26.90 17.94 19.64
C ALA A 37 -26.37 17.74 18.20
N LEU A 38 -25.88 16.54 17.84
CA LEU A 38 -25.37 16.22 16.51
C LEU A 38 -26.45 15.50 15.68
N ASP A 39 -27.28 16.27 14.95
CA ASP A 39 -28.46 15.78 14.19
C ASP A 39 -28.15 14.75 13.08
N ARG A 40 -26.89 14.66 12.62
CA ARG A 40 -26.46 13.67 11.63
C ARG A 40 -25.15 13.04 12.09
N PRO A 41 -25.16 11.80 12.63
CA PRO A 41 -23.93 11.04 12.74
C PRO A 41 -23.41 10.80 11.32
N VAL A 42 -22.45 11.62 10.88
CA VAL A 42 -21.67 11.42 9.63
C VAL A 42 -20.91 10.07 9.65
N TYR A 43 -20.84 9.43 10.81
CA TYR A 43 -20.22 8.14 11.04
C TYR A 43 -21.24 6.99 10.96
N LEU A 44 -21.60 6.58 9.74
CA LEU A 44 -22.03 5.19 9.55
C LEU A 44 -20.79 4.33 9.76
N GLN A 45 -20.61 3.83 11.00
CA GLN A 45 -19.45 3.04 11.36
C GLN A 45 -19.57 1.67 10.69
N GLU A 46 -18.89 1.51 9.56
CA GLU A 46 -18.55 0.20 9.03
C GLU A 46 -17.76 -0.58 10.08
N SER A 47 -18.02 -1.89 10.21
CA SER A 47 -17.32 -2.72 11.17
C SER A 47 -15.80 -2.71 10.88
N PHE A 48 -14.98 -2.80 11.93
CA PHE A 48 -13.52 -2.89 11.77
C PHE A 48 -13.12 -4.02 10.81
N ALA A 49 -13.81 -5.16 10.88
CA ALA A 49 -13.59 -6.28 9.97
C ALA A 49 -13.91 -5.95 8.50
N SER A 50 -14.94 -5.13 8.24
CA SER A 50 -15.28 -4.61 6.91
C SER A 50 -14.15 -3.71 6.39
N LEU A 51 -13.70 -2.75 7.21
CA LEU A 51 -12.60 -1.85 6.87
C LEU A 51 -11.29 -2.58 6.58
N VAL A 52 -10.90 -3.55 7.43
CA VAL A 52 -9.69 -4.35 7.22
C VAL A 52 -9.79 -5.11 5.91
N ARG A 53 -10.94 -5.72 5.61
CA ARG A 53 -11.15 -6.44 4.35
C ARG A 53 -11.04 -5.52 3.14
N ALA A 54 -11.69 -4.36 3.18
CA ALA A 54 -11.59 -3.35 2.13
C ALA A 54 -10.14 -2.90 1.92
N HIS A 55 -9.40 -2.67 3.00
CA HIS A 55 -7.99 -2.30 2.94
C HIS A 55 -7.13 -3.41 2.31
N LEU A 56 -7.32 -4.67 2.72
CA LEU A 56 -6.59 -5.81 2.18
C LEU A 56 -6.84 -6.00 0.68
N LEU A 57 -8.10 -5.88 0.24
CA LEU A 57 -8.45 -5.96 -1.19
C LEU A 57 -7.81 -4.82 -1.99
N LEU A 58 -7.93 -3.60 -1.49
CA LEU A 58 -7.42 -2.41 -2.15
C LEU A 58 -5.89 -2.45 -2.28
N VAL A 59 -5.17 -2.79 -1.21
CA VAL A 59 -3.70 -2.93 -1.24
C VAL A 59 -3.29 -4.13 -2.09
N GLY A 60 -3.99 -5.27 -1.97
CA GLY A 60 -3.68 -6.48 -2.72
C GLY A 60 -3.80 -6.29 -4.23
N ILE A 61 -4.91 -5.73 -4.70
CA ILE A 61 -5.16 -5.44 -6.12
C ILE A 61 -4.13 -4.43 -6.65
N SER A 62 -3.93 -3.32 -5.92
CA SER A 62 -2.98 -2.27 -6.34
C SER A 62 -1.55 -2.81 -6.41
N SER A 63 -1.15 -3.62 -5.42
CA SER A 63 0.18 -4.23 -5.37
C SER A 63 0.40 -5.21 -6.51
N LEU A 64 -0.60 -6.05 -6.82
CA LEU A 64 -0.51 -6.99 -7.93
C LEU A 64 -0.30 -6.27 -9.27
N ILE A 65 -1.08 -5.21 -9.52
CA ILE A 65 -0.94 -4.38 -10.74
C ILE A 65 0.44 -3.74 -10.79
N ALA A 66 0.89 -3.13 -9.68
CA ALA A 66 2.21 -2.49 -9.61
C ALA A 66 3.36 -3.49 -9.84
N VAL A 67 3.26 -4.71 -9.32
CA VAL A 67 4.25 -5.78 -9.55
C VAL A 67 4.31 -6.14 -11.02
N VAL A 68 3.18 -6.41 -11.66
CA VAL A 68 3.13 -6.79 -13.08
C VAL A 68 3.76 -5.69 -13.95
N ILE A 69 3.35 -4.44 -13.76
CA ILE A 69 3.85 -3.31 -14.56
C ILE A 69 5.33 -3.02 -14.25
N GLY A 70 5.70 -2.94 -12.96
CA GLY A 70 7.05 -2.60 -12.53
C GLY A 70 8.08 -3.65 -12.92
N VAL A 71 7.73 -4.94 -12.83
CA VAL A 71 8.60 -6.05 -13.28
C VAL A 71 8.73 -6.05 -14.80
N ALA A 72 7.63 -5.91 -15.54
CA ALA A 72 7.67 -5.84 -17.00
C ALA A 72 8.52 -4.67 -17.50
N ALA A 73 8.35 -3.49 -16.91
CA ALA A 73 9.17 -2.32 -17.19
C ALA A 73 10.65 -2.56 -16.84
N GLY A 74 10.93 -3.14 -15.67
CA GLY A 74 12.29 -3.46 -15.22
C GLY A 74 13.02 -4.44 -16.14
N ILE A 75 12.32 -5.47 -16.64
CA ILE A 75 12.85 -6.41 -17.64
C ILE A 75 13.06 -5.69 -18.99
N GLY A 76 12.13 -4.82 -19.39
CA GLY A 76 12.23 -4.02 -20.62
C GLY A 76 13.48 -3.14 -20.64
N VAL A 77 13.70 -2.35 -19.59
CA VAL A 77 14.83 -1.40 -19.52
C VAL A 77 16.19 -2.07 -19.30
N THR A 78 16.23 -3.32 -18.83
CA THR A 78 17.50 -4.07 -18.68
C THR A 78 17.96 -4.76 -19.97
N ARG A 79 17.12 -4.88 -21.00
CA ARG A 79 17.50 -5.34 -22.34
C ARG A 79 18.31 -4.28 -23.10
N HIS A 80 19.18 -4.70 -24.03
CA HIS A 80 20.06 -3.79 -24.79
C HIS A 80 19.30 -2.64 -25.48
N ALA A 81 18.12 -2.92 -26.07
CA ALA A 81 17.28 -1.91 -26.71
C ALA A 81 16.56 -0.98 -25.73
N GLY A 82 16.41 -1.36 -24.46
CA GLY A 82 15.66 -0.61 -23.44
C GLY A 82 16.51 0.23 -22.49
N LYS A 83 17.84 0.06 -22.51
CA LYS A 83 18.75 0.74 -21.58
C LYS A 83 18.69 2.27 -21.67
N GLU A 84 18.50 2.80 -22.87
CA GLU A 84 18.42 4.25 -23.10
C GLU A 84 17.17 4.87 -22.45
N PHE A 85 16.10 4.09 -22.31
CA PHE A 85 14.85 4.52 -21.69
C PHE A 85 14.86 4.44 -20.16
N ARG A 86 15.90 3.84 -19.55
CA ARG A 86 15.96 3.64 -18.10
C ARG A 86 15.80 4.95 -17.32
N SER A 87 16.57 5.97 -17.70
CA SER A 87 16.53 7.28 -17.06
C SER A 87 15.13 7.92 -17.17
N LEU A 88 14.51 7.79 -18.34
CA LEU A 88 13.18 8.33 -18.62
C LEU A 88 12.10 7.61 -17.79
N VAL A 89 12.15 6.28 -17.71
CA VAL A 89 11.23 5.50 -16.88
C VAL A 89 11.41 5.82 -15.39
N GLU A 90 12.65 5.85 -14.90
CA GLU A 90 12.93 6.22 -13.50
C GLU A 90 12.44 7.64 -13.18
N THR A 91 12.64 8.60 -14.10
CA THR A 91 12.17 9.98 -13.95
C THR A 91 10.65 10.07 -13.87
N ILE A 92 9.93 9.41 -14.79
CA ILE A 92 8.46 9.41 -14.80
C ILE A 92 7.91 8.83 -13.50
N VAL A 93 8.47 7.70 -13.07
CA VAL A 93 8.00 7.04 -11.85
C VAL A 93 8.33 7.88 -10.61
N ALA A 94 9.51 8.51 -10.55
CA ALA A 94 9.87 9.42 -9.47
C ALA A 94 8.97 10.67 -9.42
N MET A 95 8.63 11.26 -10.58
CA MET A 95 7.65 12.34 -10.67
C MET A 95 6.29 11.90 -10.13
N GLY A 96 5.84 10.69 -10.46
CA GLY A 96 4.61 10.10 -9.92
C GLY A 96 4.58 10.03 -8.38
N GLN A 97 5.72 9.83 -7.73
CA GLN A 97 5.84 9.78 -6.28
C GLN A 97 5.89 11.14 -5.59
N THR A 98 6.18 12.22 -6.33
CA THR A 98 6.16 13.58 -5.75
C THR A 98 4.76 14.12 -5.52
N PHE A 99 3.74 13.52 -6.13
CA PHE A 99 2.35 13.90 -5.87
C PHE A 99 1.92 13.38 -4.49
N PRO A 100 1.55 14.27 -3.55
CA PRO A 100 1.10 13.82 -2.25
C PRO A 100 -0.22 13.06 -2.41
N PRO A 101 -0.37 11.87 -1.80
CA PRO A 101 -1.59 11.06 -1.91
C PRO A 101 -2.86 11.84 -1.52
N VAL A 102 -2.73 12.74 -0.53
CA VAL A 102 -3.82 13.61 -0.07
C VAL A 102 -4.28 14.58 -1.17
N ALA A 103 -3.37 15.11 -2.00
CA ALA A 103 -3.75 16.01 -3.10
C ALA A 103 -4.47 15.26 -4.21
N VAL A 104 -4.02 14.04 -4.52
CA VAL A 104 -4.73 13.17 -5.48
C VAL A 104 -6.16 12.90 -4.99
N LEU A 105 -6.32 12.60 -3.70
CA LEU A 105 -7.63 12.37 -3.09
C LEU A 105 -8.50 13.63 -3.12
N ALA A 106 -7.94 14.80 -2.78
CA ALA A 106 -8.65 16.08 -2.77
C ALA A 106 -9.19 16.49 -4.15
N VAL A 107 -8.45 16.20 -5.22
CA VAL A 107 -8.88 16.48 -6.61
C VAL A 107 -9.84 15.41 -7.13
N ALA A 108 -9.65 14.15 -6.73
CA ALA A 108 -10.46 13.05 -7.22
C ALA A 108 -11.85 12.98 -6.57
N VAL A 109 -11.99 13.38 -5.30
CA VAL A 109 -13.26 13.30 -4.55
C VAL A 109 -14.41 14.10 -5.22
N PRO A 110 -14.22 15.35 -5.68
CA PRO A 110 -15.27 16.09 -6.38
C PRO A 110 -15.63 15.52 -7.76
N VAL A 111 -14.67 14.92 -8.47
CA VAL A 111 -14.81 14.48 -9.87
C VAL A 111 -15.31 13.04 -9.98
N MET A 112 -14.85 12.16 -9.08
CA MET A 112 -15.10 10.72 -9.12
C MET A 112 -15.83 10.19 -7.86
N GLY A 113 -16.04 11.03 -6.84
CA GLY A 113 -16.51 10.62 -5.52
C GLY A 113 -15.40 9.99 -4.66
N PHE A 114 -15.73 9.61 -3.42
CA PHE A 114 -14.91 8.71 -2.58
C PHE A 114 -14.90 7.30 -3.20
N SER A 115 -14.19 7.15 -4.33
CA SER A 115 -14.11 5.90 -5.08
C SER A 115 -12.80 5.18 -4.77
N GLU A 116 -12.81 3.85 -4.91
CA GLU A 116 -11.62 3.00 -4.78
C GLU A 116 -10.61 3.28 -5.91
N LYS A 117 -11.08 3.77 -7.06
CA LYS A 117 -10.26 3.93 -8.28
C LYS A 117 -9.08 4.91 -8.11
N PRO A 118 -9.27 6.15 -7.60
CA PRO A 118 -8.15 7.06 -7.32
C PRO A 118 -7.12 6.48 -6.36
N ALA A 119 -7.57 5.74 -5.34
CA ALA A 119 -6.68 5.11 -4.36
C ALA A 119 -5.82 4.03 -5.01
N ILE A 120 -6.41 3.20 -5.89
CA ILE A 120 -5.68 2.18 -6.64
C ILE A 120 -4.62 2.82 -7.54
N ILE A 121 -4.98 3.87 -8.30
CA ILE A 121 -4.04 4.56 -9.19
C ILE A 121 -2.86 5.12 -8.37
N ALA A 122 -3.15 5.81 -7.27
CA ALA A 122 -2.12 6.38 -6.40
C ALA A 122 -1.18 5.29 -5.85
N LEU A 123 -1.74 4.19 -5.32
CA LEU A 123 -0.95 3.08 -4.78
C LEU A 123 -0.10 2.38 -5.84
N VAL A 124 -0.62 2.21 -7.05
CA VAL A 124 0.15 1.65 -8.17
C VAL A 124 1.33 2.55 -8.48
N LEU A 125 1.09 3.84 -8.72
CA LEU A 125 2.14 4.81 -9.02
C LEU A 125 3.21 4.86 -7.92
N TYR A 126 2.78 4.81 -6.67
CA TYR A 126 3.69 4.84 -5.52
C TYR A 126 4.51 3.55 -5.40
N GLY A 127 3.90 2.39 -5.66
CA GLY A 127 4.56 1.09 -5.64
C GLY A 127 5.50 0.85 -6.81
N LEU A 128 5.34 1.55 -7.94
CA LEU A 128 6.12 1.30 -9.15
C LEU A 128 7.62 1.55 -8.97
N LEU A 129 8.05 2.62 -8.29
CA LEU A 129 9.49 2.93 -8.15
C LEU A 129 10.26 1.83 -7.41
N PRO A 130 9.86 1.44 -6.18
CA PRO A 130 10.60 0.43 -5.44
C PRO A 130 10.58 -0.93 -6.17
N ILE A 131 9.47 -1.28 -6.84
CA ILE A 131 9.38 -2.54 -7.62
C ILE A 131 10.31 -2.49 -8.83
N LEU A 132 10.31 -1.38 -9.57
CA LEU A 132 11.19 -1.19 -10.73
C LEU A 132 12.67 -1.26 -10.32
N GLN A 133 13.05 -0.47 -9.31
CA GLN A 133 14.42 -0.44 -8.80
C GLN A 133 14.85 -1.80 -8.25
N GLY A 134 13.98 -2.47 -7.49
CA GLY A 134 14.20 -3.83 -7.00
C GLY A 134 14.41 -4.83 -8.14
N THR A 135 13.61 -4.74 -9.21
CA THR A 135 13.72 -5.60 -10.40
C THR A 135 15.04 -5.38 -11.12
N ILE A 136 15.40 -4.12 -11.40
CA ILE A 136 16.66 -3.76 -12.08
C ILE A 136 17.86 -4.23 -11.25
N ALA A 137 17.85 -3.98 -9.94
CA ALA A 137 18.90 -4.40 -9.03
C ALA A 137 19.04 -5.93 -8.98
N GLY A 138 17.92 -6.66 -8.92
CA GLY A 138 17.89 -8.12 -8.95
C GLY A 138 18.47 -8.69 -10.25
N LEU A 139 18.02 -8.20 -11.41
CA LEU A 139 18.50 -8.64 -12.72
C LEU A 139 20.00 -8.33 -12.95
N SER A 140 20.47 -7.21 -12.41
CA SER A 140 21.87 -6.79 -12.55
C SER A 140 22.83 -7.71 -11.78
N ARG A 141 22.39 -8.33 -10.68
CA ARG A 141 23.21 -9.25 -9.88
C ARG A 141 23.49 -10.59 -10.58
N PHE A 142 22.59 -11.06 -11.44
CA PHE A 142 22.69 -12.38 -12.08
C PHE A 142 23.24 -12.36 -13.51
N ARG A 143 23.50 -11.19 -14.11
CA ARG A 143 24.06 -11.13 -15.46
C ARG A 143 25.54 -11.51 -15.42
N PRO A 144 25.94 -12.74 -15.85
CA PRO A 144 27.33 -13.15 -15.81
C PRO A 144 28.11 -12.24 -16.75
N ARG A 145 29.32 -11.87 -16.34
CA ARG A 145 30.31 -11.13 -17.14
C ARG A 145 30.66 -11.96 -18.39
N ARG A 146 29.79 -11.97 -19.40
CA ARG A 146 30.08 -12.55 -20.72
C ARG A 146 31.05 -11.61 -21.42
N GLY A 147 32.35 -11.87 -21.22
CA GLY A 147 33.40 -11.23 -21.99
C GLY A 147 34.78 -11.35 -21.33
N LYS A 148 35.70 -12.00 -22.05
CA LYS A 148 37.15 -12.15 -21.82
C LYS A 148 37.62 -13.43 -21.08
N SER A 149 37.37 -14.61 -21.65
CA SER A 149 38.14 -15.84 -21.31
C SER A 149 38.56 -16.69 -22.52
N ARG A 150 38.30 -16.27 -23.78
CA ARG A 150 38.77 -16.96 -25.00
C ARG A 150 39.92 -16.25 -25.74
N ARG A 151 40.76 -15.47 -25.04
CA ARG A 151 41.94 -14.80 -25.65
C ARG A 151 43.28 -15.09 -24.97
N ALA A 152 43.34 -16.05 -24.04
CA ALA A 152 44.56 -16.38 -23.30
C ALA A 152 45.07 -17.82 -23.54
N SER A 153 44.70 -18.43 -24.66
CA SER A 153 45.24 -19.73 -25.08
C SER A 153 45.49 -19.67 -26.58
N ALA A 154 46.51 -18.91 -26.96
CA ALA A 154 47.17 -18.92 -28.25
C ALA A 154 48.67 -19.08 -27.98
#